data_AF-A0A9D9C947-F1
#
_entry.id   AF-A0A9D9C947-F1
#
_cell.length_a   1.000
_cell.length_b   1.000
_cell.length_c   1.000
_cell.angle_alpha   90.00
_cell.angle_beta   90.00
_cell.angle_gamma   90.00
#
_symmetry.space_group_name_H-M   'P 1'
#
loop_
_entity.id
_entity.type
_entity.pdbx_description
1 polymer ?
#
loop_
_entity_poly.entity_id
_entity_poly.type
_entity_poly.pdbx_seq_one_letter_code
_entity_poly.pdbx_strand_id
1 'polypeptide(L)'
;MSTNSIHWVDIIIVLLTLVFTLGVGIYASRKNNSSDAYFSGSNKIPSWAIGLSIFATLISSVTFLSYPSAAYKGNWILLVQGLMVPVVLIFLIWAIVPLFRKMIRLSTYEYFERRFGLAA
;
A
#
# COMPACT_ATOMS: atom_id res chain seq x y z
N MET A 1 38.27 -11.61 4.49
CA MET A 1 36.95 -10.99 4.28
C MET A 1 37.18 -9.53 3.90
N SER A 2 36.99 -9.17 2.62
CA SER A 2 37.02 -7.76 2.21
C SER A 2 35.90 -7.04 2.94
N THR A 3 36.23 -6.15 3.87
CA THR A 3 35.27 -5.24 4.48
C THR A 3 34.94 -4.18 3.44
N ASN A 4 34.03 -4.50 2.51
CA ASN A 4 33.41 -3.49 1.66
C ASN A 4 32.57 -2.59 2.58
N SER A 5 33.21 -1.54 3.08
CA SER A 5 32.54 -0.46 3.80
C SER A 5 31.50 0.17 2.89
N ILE A 6 30.32 0.45 3.44
CA ILE A 6 29.21 1.10 2.72
C ILE A 6 29.76 2.36 2.04
N HIS A 7 29.55 2.48 0.73
CA HIS A 7 30.09 3.59 -0.02
C HIS A 7 29.35 4.87 0.38
N TRP A 8 30.05 6.00 0.43
CA TRP A 8 29.44 7.27 0.84
C TRP A 8 28.26 7.68 -0.07
N VAL A 9 28.28 7.25 -1.33
CA VAL A 9 27.15 7.41 -2.27
C VAL A 9 25.91 6.65 -1.79
N ASP A 10 26.05 5.43 -1.26
CA ASP A 10 24.92 4.65 -0.75
C ASP A 10 24.25 5.39 0.42
N ILE A 11 25.07 5.95 1.32
CA ILE A 11 24.60 6.74 2.47
C ILE A 11 23.82 7.97 2.00
N ILE A 12 24.32 8.68 0.98
CA ILE A 12 23.64 9.83 0.40
C ILE A 12 22.28 9.44 -0.18
N ILE A 13 22.20 8.33 -0.93
CA ILE A 13 20.95 7.85 -1.53
C ILE A 13 19.92 7.52 -0.45
N VAL A 14 20.35 6.84 0.62
CA VAL A 14 19.47 6.52 1.76
C VAL A 14 18.97 7.79 2.44
N LEU A 15 19.86 8.74 2.75
CA LEU A 15 19.49 10.01 3.39
C LEU A 15 18.52 10.82 2.50
N LEU A 16 18.80 10.90 1.20
CA LEU A 16 17.93 11.62 0.26
C LEU A 16 16.54 10.99 0.20
N THR A 17 16.45 9.65 0.18
CA THR A 17 15.16 8.94 0.17
C THR A 17 14.36 9.19 1.45
N LEU A 18 15.02 9.20 2.62
CA LEU A 18 14.38 9.51 3.89
C LEU A 18 13.87 10.95 3.95
N VAL A 19 14.73 11.91 3.59
CA VAL A 19 14.37 13.34 3.58
C VAL A 19 13.24 13.61 2.59
N PHE A 20 13.29 13.00 1.40
CA PHE A 20 12.23 13.12 0.41
C PHE A 20 10.89 12.59 0.95
N THR A 21 10.88 11.39 1.52
CA THR A 21 9.66 10.76 2.05
C THR A 21 9.06 11.58 3.19
N LEU A 22 9.89 12.05 4.13
CA LEU A 22 9.45 12.93 5.21
C LEU A 22 8.95 14.28 4.69
N GLY A 23 9.63 14.86 3.71
CA GLY A 23 9.26 16.13 3.07
C GLY A 23 7.89 16.05 2.40
N VAL A 24 7.61 14.97 1.67
CA VAL A 24 6.29 14.71 1.08
C VAL A 24 5.22 14.59 2.16
N GLY A 25 5.50 13.87 3.25
CA GLY A 25 4.58 13.72 4.38
C GLY A 25 4.25 15.06 5.06
N ILE A 26 5.25 15.91 5.31
CA ILE A 26 5.06 17.25 5.90
C ILE A 26 4.27 18.15 4.94
N TYR A 27 4.60 18.13 3.65
CA TYR A 27 3.89 18.91 2.64
C TYR A 27 2.41 18.52 2.55
N ALA A 28 2.12 17.21 2.51
CA ALA A 28 0.76 16.70 2.47
C ALA A 28 -0.04 17.01 3.76
N SER A 29 0.62 16.93 4.93
CA SER A 29 0.01 17.25 6.23
C SER A 29 -0.54 18.69 6.30
N ARG A 30 0.19 19.66 5.71
CA ARG A 30 -0.23 21.07 5.68
C ARG A 30 -1.49 21.34 4.85
N LYS A 31 -1.91 20.39 4.01
CA LYS A 31 -3.06 20.55 3.10
C LYS A 31 -4.38 19.99 3.67
N ASN A 32 -4.32 19.30 4.81
CA ASN A 32 -5.46 18.59 5.39
C ASN A 32 -6.17 19.44 6.46
N ASN A 33 -7.34 19.98 6.11
CA ASN A 33 -8.14 20.84 7.01
C ASN A 33 -9.37 20.13 7.62
N SER A 34 -9.63 18.87 7.24
CA SER A 34 -10.75 18.08 7.77
C SER A 34 -10.42 16.59 7.78
N SER A 35 -11.09 15.82 8.64
CA SER A 35 -10.95 14.36 8.70
C SER A 35 -11.30 13.69 7.36
N ASP A 36 -12.33 14.18 6.67
CA ASP A 36 -12.68 13.67 5.34
C ASP A 36 -11.56 13.94 4.32
N ALA A 37 -10.98 15.15 4.29
CA ALA A 37 -9.84 15.44 3.42
C ALA A 37 -8.63 14.55 3.72
N TYR A 38 -8.42 14.18 4.99
CA TYR A 38 -7.33 13.32 5.42
C TYR A 38 -7.52 11.85 4.98
N PHE A 39 -8.72 11.29 5.12
CA PHE A 39 -8.99 9.87 4.84
C PHE A 39 -9.45 9.59 3.41
N SER A 40 -10.28 10.45 2.81
CA SER A 40 -10.83 10.25 1.46
C SER A 40 -10.06 11.00 0.36
N GLY A 41 -9.11 11.88 0.74
CA GLY A 41 -8.44 12.77 -0.20
C GLY A 41 -9.42 13.71 -0.91
N SER A 42 -10.57 13.99 -0.28
CA SER A 42 -11.71 14.73 -0.87
C SER A 42 -12.19 14.17 -2.21
N ASN A 43 -12.01 12.87 -2.47
CA ASN A 43 -12.32 12.21 -3.75
C ASN A 43 -11.63 12.85 -4.98
N LYS A 44 -10.51 13.56 -4.79
CA LYS A 44 -9.78 14.25 -5.87
C LYS A 44 -8.60 13.46 -6.44
N ILE A 45 -8.27 12.31 -5.84
CA ILE A 45 -7.14 11.49 -6.26
C ILE A 45 -7.53 10.69 -7.51
N PRO A 46 -6.76 10.79 -8.61
CA PRO A 46 -7.07 10.04 -9.82
C PRO A 46 -6.92 8.53 -9.60
N SER A 47 -7.72 7.74 -10.30
CA SER A 47 -7.81 6.28 -10.11
C SER A 47 -6.48 5.54 -10.29
N TRP A 48 -5.64 5.97 -11.22
CA TRP A 48 -4.31 5.38 -11.43
C TRP A 48 -3.39 5.57 -10.22
N ALA A 49 -3.46 6.72 -9.54
CA ALA A 49 -2.64 7.01 -8.36
C ALA A 49 -3.13 6.20 -7.15
N ILE A 50 -4.44 6.00 -7.03
CA ILE A 50 -5.03 5.08 -6.03
C ILE A 50 -4.54 3.65 -6.29
N GLY A 51 -4.55 3.19 -7.55
CA GLY A 51 -4.06 1.86 -7.92
C GLY A 51 -2.59 1.65 -7.58
N LEU A 52 -1.73 2.61 -7.91
CA LEU A 52 -0.31 2.58 -7.53
C LEU A 52 -0.09 2.59 -6.02
N SER A 53 -0.89 3.36 -5.27
CA SER A 53 -0.84 3.38 -3.81
C SER A 53 -1.21 2.02 -3.21
N ILE A 54 -2.29 1.39 -3.69
CA ILE A 54 -2.70 0.05 -3.24
C ILE A 54 -1.58 -0.97 -3.53
N PHE A 55 -1.01 -0.93 -4.73
CA PHE A 55 0.10 -1.81 -5.09
C PHE A 55 1.33 -1.61 -4.19
N ALA A 56 1.71 -0.35 -3.93
CA ALA A 56 2.80 -0.02 -3.02
C ALA A 56 2.53 -0.52 -1.59
N THR A 57 1.28 -0.44 -1.11
CA THR A 57 0.89 -0.97 0.21
C THR A 57 1.00 -2.49 0.30
N LEU A 58 0.81 -3.23 -0.80
CA LEU A 58 0.88 -4.70 -0.81
C LEU A 58 2.33 -5.23 -0.76
N ILE A 59 3.31 -4.46 -1.22
CA ILE A 59 4.71 -4.89 -1.27
C ILE A 59 5.45 -4.38 -0.04
N SER A 60 5.86 -5.31 0.82
CA SER A 60 6.64 -5.03 2.03
C SER A 60 8.07 -5.54 1.93
N SER A 61 8.94 -5.10 2.85
CA SER A 61 10.31 -5.62 3.00
C SER A 61 10.35 -7.14 3.19
N VAL A 62 9.32 -7.71 3.84
CA VAL A 62 9.18 -9.16 4.01
C VAL A 62 9.00 -9.84 2.67
N THR A 63 8.13 -9.32 1.81
CA THR A 63 7.89 -9.86 0.47
C THR A 63 9.16 -9.81 -0.36
N PHE A 64 9.86 -8.66 -0.33
CA PHE A 64 11.09 -8.43 -1.08
C PHE A 64 12.21 -9.43 -0.71
N LEU A 65 12.36 -9.76 0.58
CA LEU A 65 13.36 -10.72 1.03
C LEU A 65 12.90 -12.18 0.86
N SER A 66 11.63 -12.47 1.09
CA SER A 66 11.10 -13.84 1.14
C SER A 66 11.02 -14.49 -0.24
N TYR A 67 10.64 -13.72 -1.28
CA TYR A 67 10.45 -14.26 -2.63
C TYR A 67 11.75 -14.83 -3.23
N PRO A 68 12.86 -14.05 -3.28
CA PRO A 68 14.14 -14.57 -3.75
C PRO A 68 14.69 -15.67 -2.83
N SER A 69 14.51 -15.55 -1.51
CA SER A 69 14.97 -16.54 -0.54
C SER A 69 14.29 -17.91 -0.77
N ALA A 70 12.98 -17.94 -1.02
CA ALA A 70 12.26 -19.16 -1.34
C ALA A 70 12.67 -19.75 -2.69
N ALA A 71 12.83 -18.91 -3.72
CA ALA A 71 13.27 -19.33 -5.04
C ALA A 71 14.68 -19.92 -5.02
N TYR A 72 15.58 -19.32 -4.23
CA TYR A 72 16.95 -19.81 -4.04
C TYR A 72 16.98 -21.16 -3.30
N LYS A 73 16.12 -21.34 -2.29
CA LYS A 73 16.08 -22.57 -1.48
C LYS A 73 15.39 -23.76 -2.15
N GLY A 74 14.47 -23.52 -3.08
CA GLY A 74 13.63 -24.59 -3.60
C GLY A 74 13.02 -24.31 -4.95
N ASN A 75 11.90 -23.60 -4.98
CA ASN A 75 11.08 -23.45 -6.18
C ASN A 75 10.40 -22.08 -6.25
N TRP A 76 9.66 -21.86 -7.34
CA TRP A 76 9.09 -20.57 -7.70
C TRP A 76 7.63 -20.43 -7.26
N ILE A 77 7.19 -21.18 -6.24
CA ILE A 77 5.78 -21.19 -5.83
C ILE A 77 5.27 -19.80 -5.42
N LEU A 78 6.12 -18.97 -4.81
CA LEU A 78 5.76 -17.60 -4.43
C LEU A 78 5.53 -16.70 -5.67
N LEU A 79 6.08 -17.02 -6.84
CA LEU A 79 5.76 -16.32 -8.07
C LEU A 79 4.27 -16.45 -8.41
N VAL A 80 3.68 -17.63 -8.20
CA VAL A 80 2.25 -17.87 -8.45
C VAL A 80 1.40 -16.98 -7.55
N GLN A 81 1.78 -16.84 -6.28
CA GLN A 81 1.10 -15.92 -5.36
C GLN A 81 1.20 -14.46 -5.85
N GLY A 82 2.38 -14.02 -6.27
CA GLY A 82 2.58 -12.68 -6.83
C GLY A 82 1.74 -12.43 -8.10
N LEU A 83 1.65 -13.41 -8.99
CA LEU A 83 0.83 -13.34 -10.22
C LEU A 83 -0.68 -13.38 -9.96
N MET A 84 -1.11 -13.96 -8.83
CA MET A 84 -2.52 -13.94 -8.43
C MET A 84 -2.97 -12.58 -7.89
N VAL A 85 -2.06 -11.72 -7.41
CA VAL A 85 -2.42 -10.39 -6.88
C VAL A 85 -3.19 -9.54 -7.90
N PRO A 86 -2.72 -9.34 -9.15
CA PRO A 86 -3.49 -8.62 -10.17
C PRO A 86 -4.88 -9.23 -10.43
N VAL A 87 -4.98 -10.56 -10.48
CA VAL A 87 -6.25 -11.27 -10.73
C VAL A 87 -7.25 -10.99 -9.62
N VAL A 88 -6.81 -11.13 -8.36
CA VAL A 88 -7.63 -10.84 -7.18
C VAL A 88 -8.02 -9.36 -7.13
N LEU A 89 -7.10 -8.45 -7.46
CA LEU A 89 -7.41 -7.01 -7.49
C LEU A 89 -8.47 -6.66 -8.52
N ILE A 90 -8.41 -7.22 -9.74
CA ILE A 90 -9.44 -7.02 -10.77
C ILE A 90 -10.81 -7.53 -10.26
N PHE A 91 -10.84 -8.71 -9.64
CA PHE A 91 -12.05 -9.26 -9.04
C PHE A 91 -12.60 -8.36 -7.92
N LEU A 92 -11.76 -7.89 -7.01
CA LEU A 92 -12.15 -6.98 -5.93
C LEU A 92 -12.69 -5.65 -6.46
N ILE A 93 -12.08 -5.09 -7.51
CA ILE A 93 -12.55 -3.86 -8.16
C ILE A 93 -13.96 -4.04 -8.73
N TRP A 94 -14.27 -5.22 -9.28
CA TRP A 94 -15.58 -5.47 -9.87
C TRP A 94 -16.65 -5.87 -8.85
N ALA A 95 -16.32 -6.70 -7.86
CA ALA A 95 -17.28 -7.24 -6.91
C ALA A 95 -17.40 -6.41 -5.62
N ILE A 96 -16.27 -6.03 -5.03
CA ILE A 96 -16.23 -5.43 -3.69
C ILE A 96 -16.33 -3.91 -3.74
N VAL A 97 -15.60 -3.24 -4.64
CA VAL A 97 -15.62 -1.77 -4.72
C VAL A 97 -17.03 -1.19 -4.93
N PRO A 98 -17.90 -1.74 -5.80
CA PRO A 98 -19.26 -1.21 -5.97
C PRO A 98 -20.16 -1.40 -4.74
N LEU A 99 -19.97 -2.49 -3.99
CA LEU A 99 -20.68 -2.73 -2.73
C LEU A 99 -20.30 -1.67 -1.69
N PHE A 100 -18.99 -1.45 -1.54
CA PHE A 100 -18.44 -0.52 -0.55
C PHE A 100 -18.77 0.94 -0.89
N ARG A 101 -18.65 1.35 -2.16
CA ARG A 101 -18.99 2.71 -2.61
C ARG A 101 -20.46 3.09 -2.41
N LYS A 102 -21.39 2.13 -2.37
CA LYS A 102 -22.82 2.39 -2.14
C LYS A 102 -23.19 2.46 -0.65
N MET A 103 -22.43 1.80 0.21
CA MET A 103 -22.82 1.54 1.61
C MET A 103 -21.99 2.31 2.64
N ILE A 104 -20.78 2.76 2.31
CA ILE A 104 -19.76 3.20 3.27
C ILE A 104 -19.30 4.63 2.96
N ARG A 105 -19.19 5.46 4.00
CA ARG A 105 -18.73 6.85 3.87
C ARG A 105 -17.23 6.99 4.16
N LEU A 106 -16.71 6.32 5.19
CA LEU A 106 -15.28 6.41 5.54
C LEU A 106 -14.64 5.08 5.91
N SER A 107 -15.34 4.22 6.65
CA SER A 107 -14.74 3.02 7.23
C SER A 107 -15.43 1.73 6.78
N THR A 108 -14.65 0.72 6.41
CA THR A 108 -15.11 -0.66 6.19
C THR A 108 -15.99 -1.17 7.34
N TYR A 109 -15.71 -0.74 8.57
CA TYR A 109 -16.49 -1.11 9.75
C TYR A 109 -17.92 -0.55 9.75
N GLU A 110 -18.21 0.55 9.05
CA GLU A 110 -19.59 1.06 8.91
C GLU A 110 -20.50 0.05 8.21
N TYR A 111 -19.97 -0.72 7.25
CA TYR A 111 -20.73 -1.79 6.62
C TYR A 111 -21.04 -2.91 7.61
N PHE A 112 -20.04 -3.32 8.41
CA PHE A 112 -20.21 -4.36 9.41
C PHE A 112 -21.20 -3.93 10.50
N GLU A 113 -21.10 -2.69 10.98
CA GLU A 113 -22.04 -2.11 11.95
C GLU A 113 -23.47 -2.11 11.41
N ARG A 114 -23.68 -1.67 10.16
CA ARG A 114 -25.02 -1.67 9.55
C ARG A 114 -25.56 -3.08 9.29
N ARG A 115 -24.69 -4.03 8.99
CA ARG A 115 -25.08 -5.39 8.61
C ARG A 115 -25.30 -6.30 9.83
N PHE A 116 -24.53 -6.11 10.90
CA PHE A 116 -24.46 -7.01 12.05
C PHE A 116 -24.69 -6.33 13.40
N GLY A 117 -24.70 -5.00 13.45
CA GLY A 117 -24.83 -4.20 14.68
C GLY A 117 -23.48 -3.77 15.27
N LEU A 118 -23.51 -2.85 16.24
CA LEU A 118 -22.33 -2.26 16.91
C LEU A 118 -21.47 -3.24 17.72
N ALA A 119 -21.96 -4.45 17.98
CA ALA A 119 -21.36 -5.42 18.90
C ALA A 119 -20.88 -6.72 18.22
N ALA A 120 -20.78 -6.74 16.89
CA ALA A 120 -20.32 -7.87 16.10
C ALA A 120 -18.85 -7.74 15.68
#